data_AF-A0A956HIR8-F1
#
_entry.id   AF-A0A956HIR8-F1
#
_cell.length_a   1.000
_cell.length_b   1.000
_cell.length_c   1.000
_cell.angle_alpha   90.00
_cell.angle_beta   90.00
_cell.angle_gamma   90.00
#
_symmetry.space_group_name_H-M   'P 1'
#
loop_
_entity.id
_entity.type
_entity.pdbx_description
1 polymer ?
#
loop_
_entity_poly.entity_id
_entity_poly.type
_entity_poly.pdbx_seq_one_letter_code
_entity_poly.pdbx_strand_id
1 'polypeptide(L)'
;MAALLLLVGCASPTTARPTAPATVEPAPVERPPAIIDDDGDSIVGEADECPHLPEDIDGFQDEDGCPDRDNDGDGVLDAARFVDGAWINCDRQRRDGVDQDCRSSPEIFNGKEDGDGCPEVLILICGPGELLLRLPLRRLRGRIALPEDIDAQLVDVAAKIRAAKVEAHINVDDDDRAPQERAKRATQALADEILAKLVALGVPREQVRAAGYGGARPLADNRTAEGRASNRRLEIYLRHRDEMVSKSICEYGTPIERDACGCSD
;
A
#
# COMPACT_ATOMS: atom_id res chain seq x y z
N MET A 1 110.51 -9.75 25.47
CA MET A 1 110.46 -9.92 26.94
C MET A 1 109.85 -8.68 27.56
N ALA A 2 108.63 -8.78 28.07
CA ALA A 2 108.09 -8.05 29.23
C ALA A 2 106.61 -8.45 29.35
N ALA A 3 106.25 -9.08 30.46
CA ALA A 3 104.90 -9.45 30.82
C ALA A 3 104.22 -8.31 31.62
N LEU A 4 102.91 -8.48 31.84
CA LEU A 4 102.15 -8.07 33.02
C LEU A 4 101.07 -6.97 32.82
N LEU A 5 99.84 -7.48 32.63
CA LEU A 5 98.58 -7.21 33.34
C LEU A 5 98.02 -5.78 33.54
N LEU A 6 96.67 -5.72 33.41
CA LEU A 6 95.68 -4.82 34.08
C LEU A 6 95.54 -3.41 33.48
N LEU A 7 94.36 -2.80 33.25
CA LEU A 7 92.98 -3.01 33.68
C LEU A 7 92.01 -2.44 32.63
N VAL A 8 90.86 -3.10 32.49
CA VAL A 8 89.70 -2.69 31.67
C VAL A 8 89.06 -1.43 32.27
N GLY A 9 88.94 -0.38 31.47
CA GLY A 9 88.20 0.83 31.83
C GLY A 9 86.68 0.61 31.75
N CYS A 10 86.00 0.73 32.89
CA CYS A 10 84.55 0.79 32.93
C CYS A 10 84.07 2.14 32.38
N ALA A 11 83.46 2.12 31.19
CA ALA A 11 82.67 3.24 30.68
C ALA A 11 81.38 3.36 31.49
N SER A 12 81.17 4.49 32.17
CA SER A 12 79.90 4.80 32.83
C SER A 12 78.82 5.10 31.78
N PRO A 13 77.64 4.46 31.83
CA PRO A 13 76.55 4.77 30.93
C PRO A 13 75.93 6.13 31.30
N THR A 14 75.90 7.05 30.34
CA THR A 14 75.16 8.31 30.43
C THR A 14 73.67 7.99 30.54
N THR A 15 73.08 8.20 31.72
CA THR A 15 71.63 8.10 31.91
C THR A 15 70.96 9.27 31.21
N ALA A 16 70.32 8.99 30.06
CA ALA A 16 69.43 9.94 29.41
C ALA A 16 68.25 10.23 30.34
N ARG A 17 68.06 11.51 30.65
CA ARG A 17 66.94 12.02 31.46
C ARG A 17 65.64 11.81 30.66
N PRO A 18 64.61 11.15 31.20
CA PRO A 18 63.35 10.99 30.47
C PRO A 18 62.70 12.37 30.30
N THR A 19 62.52 12.78 29.04
CA THR A 19 61.72 13.95 28.68
C THR A 19 60.26 13.65 28.99
N ALA A 20 59.61 14.53 29.76
CA ALA A 20 58.17 14.47 30.00
C ALA A 20 57.41 14.42 28.66
N PRO A 21 56.33 13.64 28.54
CA PRO A 21 55.54 13.61 27.33
C PRO A 21 54.93 15.00 27.09
N ALA A 22 55.09 15.53 25.88
CA ALA A 22 54.43 16.74 25.45
C ALA A 22 52.91 16.53 25.55
N THR A 23 52.23 17.38 26.32
CA THR A 23 50.77 17.49 26.30
C THR A 23 50.36 17.99 24.92
N VAL A 24 49.81 17.09 24.11
CA VAL A 24 49.11 17.45 22.87
C VAL A 24 47.80 18.11 23.29
N GLU A 25 47.68 19.43 23.14
CA GLU A 25 46.38 20.09 23.23
C GLU A 25 45.47 19.50 22.14
N PRO A 26 44.23 19.08 22.48
CA PRO A 26 43.31 18.57 21.46
C PRO A 26 42.98 19.69 20.47
N ALA A 27 43.04 19.36 19.19
CA ALA A 27 42.64 20.25 18.11
C ALA A 27 41.20 20.77 18.35
N PRO A 28 40.86 21.99 17.89
CA PRO A 28 39.49 22.49 17.97
C PRO A 28 38.57 21.50 17.24
N VAL A 29 37.62 20.92 17.96
CA VAL A 29 36.54 20.14 17.35
C VAL A 29 35.66 21.17 16.64
N GLU A 30 35.84 21.33 15.32
CA GLU A 30 34.85 22.06 14.51
C GLU A 30 33.51 21.36 14.72
N ARG A 31 32.55 22.09 15.28
CA ARG A 31 31.20 21.56 15.46
C ARG A 31 30.68 21.18 14.07
N PRO A 32 30.10 19.99 13.89
CA PRO A 32 29.44 19.65 12.64
C PRO A 32 28.48 20.77 12.23
N PRO A 33 28.34 21.06 10.92
CA PRO A 33 27.31 21.99 10.49
C PRO A 33 25.97 21.57 11.09
N ALA A 34 25.23 22.54 11.63
CA ALA A 34 23.87 22.27 12.07
C ALA A 34 23.08 21.78 10.86
N ILE A 35 22.46 20.61 10.97
CA ILE A 35 21.54 20.13 9.95
C ILE A 35 20.30 21.02 10.06
N ILE A 36 19.93 21.68 8.95
CA ILE A 36 18.82 22.63 8.88
C ILE A 36 17.60 21.86 8.38
N ASP A 37 16.46 22.12 9.00
CA ASP A 37 15.13 21.67 8.58
C ASP A 37 14.49 22.82 7.79
N ASP A 38 14.56 22.74 6.47
CA ASP A 38 14.27 23.85 5.56
C ASP A 38 12.76 23.99 5.28
N ASP A 39 11.98 22.90 5.36
CA ASP A 39 10.53 22.87 5.17
C ASP A 39 9.71 22.58 6.44
N GLY A 40 10.36 22.17 7.53
CA GLY A 40 9.79 22.11 8.86
C GLY A 40 9.06 20.80 9.18
N ASP A 41 9.35 19.71 8.47
CA ASP A 41 8.70 18.42 8.66
C ASP A 41 9.39 17.50 9.70
N SER A 42 10.49 17.97 10.30
CA SER A 42 11.31 17.24 11.29
C SER A 42 12.17 16.09 10.72
N ILE A 43 12.29 15.96 9.41
CA ILE A 43 13.21 15.07 8.71
C ILE A 43 14.35 15.93 8.17
N VAL A 44 15.59 15.48 8.35
CA VAL A 44 16.75 16.33 8.03
C VAL A 44 17.93 15.53 7.50
N GLY A 45 18.72 16.17 6.65
CA GLY A 45 20.00 15.62 6.19
C GLY A 45 19.82 14.56 5.12
N GLU A 46 20.51 13.41 5.26
CA GLU A 46 20.45 12.35 4.24
C GLU A 46 19.15 11.54 4.28
N ALA A 47 18.35 11.69 5.33
CA ALA A 47 17.03 11.07 5.44
C ALA A 47 15.93 11.89 4.75
N ASP A 48 16.23 13.14 4.39
CA ASP A 48 15.32 14.08 3.75
C ASP A 48 15.66 14.14 2.25
N GLU A 49 14.88 13.42 1.45
CA GLU A 49 15.02 13.37 0.00
C GLU A 49 14.42 14.61 -0.68
N CYS A 50 13.53 15.36 0.00
CA CYS A 50 12.89 16.56 -0.51
C CYS A 50 13.04 17.77 0.43
N PRO A 51 14.24 18.38 0.55
CA PRO A 51 14.53 19.38 1.61
C PRO A 51 13.78 20.72 1.57
N HIS A 52 12.84 20.88 0.64
CA HIS A 52 12.05 22.09 0.47
C HIS A 52 10.55 21.79 0.31
N LEU A 53 10.15 20.53 0.51
CA LEU A 53 8.78 20.07 0.38
C LEU A 53 8.50 19.17 1.59
N PRO A 54 7.68 19.64 2.54
CA PRO A 54 7.48 18.91 3.77
C PRO A 54 6.78 17.58 3.50
N GLU A 55 7.21 16.54 4.20
CA GLU A 55 6.57 15.22 4.28
C GLU A 55 5.07 15.31 4.59
N ASP A 56 4.26 14.42 4.00
CA ASP A 56 2.84 14.32 4.31
C ASP A 56 2.52 13.12 5.20
N ILE A 57 2.83 13.27 6.49
CA ILE A 57 2.71 12.20 7.49
C ILE A 57 1.30 11.58 7.52
N ASP A 58 1.14 10.46 6.82
CA ASP A 58 -0.14 9.75 6.63
C ASP A 58 -0.04 8.24 6.85
N GLY A 59 1.15 7.73 7.17
CA GLY A 59 1.41 6.32 7.45
C GLY A 59 1.95 5.54 6.26
N PHE A 60 2.14 6.18 5.11
CA PHE A 60 2.89 5.69 3.96
C PHE A 60 4.21 6.48 3.86
N GLN A 61 5.30 5.77 3.57
CA GLN A 61 6.69 6.26 3.40
C GLN A 61 7.20 7.48 4.22
N ASP A 62 6.62 7.77 5.40
CA ASP A 62 6.90 8.94 6.26
C ASP A 62 8.36 9.14 6.75
N GLU A 63 9.32 8.30 6.35
CA GLU A 63 10.72 8.35 6.78
C GLU A 63 11.67 8.95 5.73
N ASP A 64 11.22 9.22 4.50
CA ASP A 64 12.07 9.69 3.41
C ASP A 64 12.05 11.22 3.18
N GLY A 65 11.17 11.95 3.89
CA GLY A 65 11.10 13.41 3.81
C GLY A 65 10.58 13.92 2.48
N CYS A 66 9.94 13.06 1.68
CA CYS A 66 9.26 13.44 0.46
C CYS A 66 7.76 13.14 0.54
N PRO A 67 6.90 14.12 0.25
CA PRO A 67 5.46 13.88 0.19
C PRO A 67 5.12 12.80 -0.85
N ASP A 68 4.29 11.86 -0.44
CA ASP A 68 3.85 10.78 -1.28
C ASP A 68 2.75 11.23 -2.25
N ARG A 69 3.06 11.13 -3.54
CA ARG A 69 2.22 11.76 -4.57
C ARG A 69 0.98 10.94 -4.93
N ASP A 70 1.02 9.62 -4.75
CA ASP A 70 0.01 8.64 -5.20
C ASP A 70 0.34 7.27 -4.55
N ASN A 71 -0.10 7.09 -3.30
CA ASN A 71 0.18 5.98 -2.39
C ASN A 71 -0.31 4.64 -2.97
N ASP A 72 -1.41 4.63 -3.73
CA ASP A 72 -2.01 3.42 -4.28
C ASP A 72 -1.87 3.25 -5.81
N GLY A 73 -1.33 4.27 -6.49
CA GLY A 73 -0.93 4.22 -7.88
C GLY A 73 -2.09 4.26 -8.87
N ASP A 74 -3.22 4.84 -8.50
CA ASP A 74 -4.41 4.94 -9.36
C ASP A 74 -4.41 6.17 -10.30
N GLY A 75 -3.49 7.11 -10.05
CA GLY A 75 -3.32 8.35 -10.82
C GLY A 75 -4.07 9.58 -10.27
N VAL A 76 -4.75 9.46 -9.13
CA VAL A 76 -5.23 10.56 -8.29
C VAL A 76 -4.15 10.89 -7.25
N LEU A 77 -4.03 12.16 -6.88
CA LEU A 77 -2.90 12.62 -6.06
C LEU A 77 -3.27 12.78 -4.59
N ASP A 78 -2.45 12.22 -3.70
CA ASP A 78 -2.62 12.31 -2.24
C ASP A 78 -2.01 13.59 -1.68
N ALA A 79 -0.76 13.89 -2.05
CA ALA A 79 -0.12 15.17 -1.81
C ALA A 79 -0.28 16.11 -3.02
N ALA A 80 -1.51 16.44 -3.41
CA ALA A 80 -1.77 17.18 -4.66
C ALA A 80 -1.25 18.63 -4.64
N ARG A 81 -1.40 19.33 -3.50
CA ARG A 81 -0.91 20.69 -3.30
C ARG A 81 -0.73 21.02 -1.81
N PHE A 82 0.31 21.77 -1.48
CA PHE A 82 0.53 22.28 -0.12
C PHE A 82 -0.07 23.69 0.02
N VAL A 83 -1.06 23.86 0.92
CA VAL A 83 -1.75 25.14 1.16
C VAL A 83 -1.96 25.33 2.67
N ASP A 84 -1.61 26.52 3.17
CA ASP A 84 -1.80 26.92 4.58
C ASP A 84 -1.18 25.94 5.61
N GLY A 85 -0.05 25.32 5.26
CA GLY A 85 0.67 24.41 6.15
C GLY A 85 0.12 22.98 6.16
N ALA A 86 -0.73 22.61 5.19
CA ALA A 86 -1.27 21.26 5.06
C ALA A 86 -1.30 20.80 3.59
N TRP A 87 -1.12 19.49 3.39
CA TRP A 87 -1.33 18.84 2.11
C TRP A 87 -2.82 18.68 1.81
N ILE A 88 -3.19 19.04 0.59
CA ILE A 88 -4.54 18.84 0.07
C ILE A 88 -4.56 17.51 -0.67
N ASN A 89 -5.36 16.60 -0.13
CA ASN A 89 -5.63 15.30 -0.68
C ASN A 89 -6.81 15.30 -1.66
N CYS A 90 -6.60 14.71 -2.84
CA CYS A 90 -7.64 14.48 -3.84
C CYS A 90 -8.25 13.07 -3.78
N ASP A 91 -7.62 12.12 -3.09
CA ASP A 91 -8.16 10.81 -2.74
C ASP A 91 -8.98 10.86 -1.45
N ARG A 92 -10.13 11.53 -1.55
CA ARG A 92 -11.06 11.70 -0.45
C ARG A 92 -12.50 11.71 -0.95
N GLN A 93 -13.35 10.90 -0.33
CA GLN A 93 -14.78 10.91 -0.58
C GLN A 93 -15.53 11.50 0.61
N ARG A 94 -16.58 12.28 0.33
CA ARG A 94 -17.50 12.76 1.37
C ARG A 94 -18.73 11.88 1.42
N ARG A 95 -18.81 11.00 2.41
CA ARG A 95 -19.92 10.05 2.58
C ARG A 95 -20.71 10.35 3.84
N ASP A 96 -22.01 10.59 3.70
CA ASP A 96 -22.92 10.90 4.82
C ASP A 96 -22.44 12.07 5.72
N GLY A 97 -21.73 13.04 5.13
CA GLY A 97 -21.15 14.19 5.84
C GLY A 97 -19.85 13.91 6.58
N VAL A 98 -19.32 12.68 6.49
CA VAL A 98 -18.00 12.28 6.99
C VAL A 98 -17.02 12.28 5.83
N ASP A 99 -15.89 12.96 5.99
CA ASP A 99 -14.78 12.88 5.04
C ASP A 99 -14.08 11.53 5.29
N GLN A 100 -14.08 10.68 4.27
CA GLN A 100 -13.38 9.41 4.24
C GLN A 100 -12.07 9.62 3.47
N ASP A 101 -10.95 9.44 4.17
CA ASP A 101 -9.60 9.48 3.61
C ASP A 101 -9.29 8.11 3.02
N CYS A 102 -8.94 8.06 1.73
CA CYS A 102 -8.84 6.82 0.97
C CYS A 102 -7.47 6.58 0.34
N ARG A 103 -6.50 7.49 0.49
CA ARG A 103 -5.13 7.51 -0.10
C ARG A 103 -4.48 6.17 -0.42
N SER A 104 -4.69 5.17 0.43
CA SER A 104 -4.12 3.82 0.27
C SER A 104 -5.06 2.81 -0.39
N SER A 105 -6.14 3.24 -1.03
CA SER A 105 -7.25 2.43 -1.55
C SER A 105 -7.58 2.91 -2.96
N PRO A 106 -7.15 2.19 -4.00
CA PRO A 106 -7.15 2.75 -5.35
C PRO A 106 -8.52 2.80 -5.98
N GLU A 107 -8.73 3.83 -6.78
CA GLU A 107 -9.98 4.10 -7.46
C GLU A 107 -10.33 3.02 -8.49
N ILE A 108 -11.64 2.82 -8.61
CA ILE A 108 -12.25 1.89 -9.55
C ILE A 108 -12.99 2.63 -10.65
N PHE A 109 -12.27 3.05 -11.69
CA PHE A 109 -12.83 3.66 -12.91
C PHE A 109 -13.98 2.85 -13.53
N ASN A 110 -15.21 3.12 -13.09
CA ASN A 110 -16.41 2.35 -13.41
C ASN A 110 -17.55 3.24 -13.93
N GLY A 111 -17.27 4.53 -14.11
CA GLY A 111 -18.21 5.55 -14.56
C GLY A 111 -19.01 6.18 -13.42
N LYS A 112 -18.55 6.05 -12.18
CA LYS A 112 -19.19 6.63 -10.99
C LYS A 112 -18.14 7.22 -10.07
N GLU A 113 -18.26 8.52 -9.84
CA GLU A 113 -17.36 9.35 -9.01
C GLU A 113 -15.85 9.13 -9.26
N ASP A 114 -15.47 8.60 -10.44
CA ASP A 114 -14.11 8.31 -10.97
C ASP A 114 -13.02 9.42 -10.84
N GLY A 115 -13.33 10.57 -10.25
CA GLY A 115 -12.40 11.69 -10.01
C GLY A 115 -12.17 12.03 -8.54
N ASP A 116 -12.66 11.23 -7.60
CA ASP A 116 -12.47 11.44 -6.15
C ASP A 116 -11.37 10.56 -5.52
N GLY A 117 -10.67 9.74 -6.34
CA GLY A 117 -9.59 8.83 -5.93
C GLY A 117 -10.05 7.62 -5.13
N CYS A 118 -11.33 7.56 -4.83
CA CYS A 118 -11.79 6.82 -3.68
C CYS A 118 -12.73 5.72 -4.13
N PRO A 119 -12.38 4.43 -3.98
CA PRO A 119 -13.16 3.33 -4.50
C PRO A 119 -14.56 3.42 -3.95
N GLU A 120 -15.52 3.69 -4.85
CA GLU A 120 -16.95 3.78 -4.51
C GLU A 120 -17.41 2.48 -3.86
N VAL A 121 -17.25 2.42 -2.54
CA VAL A 121 -17.40 1.22 -1.72
C VAL A 121 -16.66 0.04 -2.35
N LEU A 122 -15.43 -0.16 -1.89
CA LEU A 122 -14.89 -1.49 -1.61
C LEU A 122 -16.06 -2.39 -1.17
N ILE A 123 -16.43 -3.36 -2.00
CA ILE A 123 -17.25 -4.47 -1.53
C ILE A 123 -16.35 -5.33 -0.61
N LEU A 124 -15.95 -4.76 0.52
CA LEU A 124 -15.96 -5.45 1.79
C LEU A 124 -17.44 -5.71 2.07
N ILE A 125 -17.76 -6.94 2.40
CA ILE A 125 -19.11 -7.42 2.62
C ILE A 125 -19.71 -6.68 3.83
N CYS A 126 -20.27 -5.49 3.61
CA CYS A 126 -21.07 -4.72 4.58
C CYS A 126 -22.50 -4.49 4.05
N GLY A 127 -22.97 -5.42 3.23
CA GLY A 127 -24.38 -5.66 2.94
C GLY A 127 -24.63 -7.18 2.93
N PRO A 128 -25.89 -7.65 2.94
CA PRO A 128 -26.23 -9.07 2.90
C PRO A 128 -25.89 -9.66 1.51
N GLY A 129 -24.60 -9.92 1.27
CA GLY A 129 -24.11 -10.64 0.11
C GLY A 129 -23.88 -12.10 0.45
N GLU A 130 -24.42 -13.02 -0.37
CA GLU A 130 -24.18 -14.45 -0.19
C GLU A 130 -22.88 -14.84 -0.91
N LEU A 131 -21.84 -15.18 -0.15
CA LEU A 131 -20.58 -15.68 -0.70
C LEU A 131 -20.80 -17.08 -1.29
N LEU A 132 -20.68 -17.20 -2.61
CA LEU A 132 -20.85 -18.47 -3.32
C LEU A 132 -19.54 -19.25 -3.40
N LEU A 133 -18.43 -18.55 -3.59
CA LEU A 133 -17.12 -19.15 -3.79
C LEU A 133 -16.01 -18.22 -3.30
N ARG A 134 -15.07 -18.78 -2.55
CA ARG A 134 -13.79 -18.14 -2.23
C ARG A 134 -12.67 -19.16 -2.41
N LEU A 135 -11.71 -18.86 -3.28
CA LEU A 135 -10.58 -19.74 -3.57
C LEU A 135 -9.25 -18.99 -3.50
N PRO A 136 -8.23 -19.57 -2.85
CA PRO A 136 -6.88 -19.03 -2.93
C PRO A 136 -6.29 -19.25 -4.32
N LEU A 137 -5.63 -18.23 -4.86
CA LEU A 137 -4.97 -18.29 -6.15
C LEU A 137 -3.45 -18.51 -5.99
N ARG A 138 -2.90 -19.32 -6.89
CA ARG A 138 -1.48 -19.67 -6.89
C ARG A 138 -0.78 -18.98 -8.04
N ARG A 139 0.54 -18.75 -7.88
CA ARG A 139 1.39 -18.33 -9.00
C ARG A 139 1.96 -19.54 -9.71
N LEU A 140 1.69 -19.66 -11.00
CA LEU A 140 2.28 -20.64 -11.90
C LEU A 140 3.11 -19.90 -12.95
N ARG A 141 4.38 -20.26 -13.10
CA ARG A 141 5.32 -19.60 -14.03
C ARG A 141 5.37 -18.07 -13.88
N GLY A 142 5.30 -17.58 -12.64
CA GLY A 142 5.37 -16.15 -12.32
C GLY A 142 4.08 -15.35 -12.58
N ARG A 143 2.95 -16.00 -12.87
CA ARG A 143 1.65 -15.35 -13.06
C ARG A 143 0.60 -15.96 -12.14
N ILE A 144 -0.33 -15.14 -11.65
CA ILE A 144 -1.51 -15.64 -10.96
C ILE A 144 -2.33 -16.50 -11.91
N ALA A 145 -2.83 -17.64 -11.44
CA ALA A 145 -3.53 -18.62 -12.26
C ALA A 145 -4.72 -19.22 -11.51
N LEU A 146 -5.78 -19.53 -12.26
CA LEU A 146 -6.94 -20.25 -11.76
C LEU A 146 -6.58 -21.70 -11.41
N PRO A 147 -7.22 -22.30 -10.39
CA PRO A 147 -7.10 -23.73 -10.11
C PRO A 147 -7.56 -24.60 -11.30
N GLU A 148 -6.95 -25.77 -11.48
CA GLU A 148 -7.29 -26.69 -12.58
C GLU A 148 -8.73 -27.22 -12.49
N ASP A 149 -9.29 -27.28 -11.28
CA ASP A 149 -10.65 -27.78 -10.99
C ASP A 149 -11.71 -26.68 -11.00
N ILE A 150 -11.36 -25.45 -11.39
CA ILE A 150 -12.28 -24.30 -11.37
C ILE A 150 -13.57 -24.56 -12.14
N ASP A 151 -13.48 -25.22 -13.30
CA ASP A 151 -14.63 -25.49 -14.16
C ASP A 151 -15.68 -26.37 -13.46
N ALA A 152 -15.25 -27.32 -12.63
CA ALA A 152 -16.16 -28.17 -11.86
C ALA A 152 -16.87 -27.36 -10.76
N GLN A 153 -16.15 -26.45 -10.10
CA GLN A 153 -16.72 -25.59 -9.05
C GLN A 153 -17.71 -24.57 -9.60
N LEU A 154 -17.47 -24.05 -10.81
CA LEU A 154 -18.35 -23.08 -11.45
C LEU A 154 -19.72 -23.65 -11.84
N VAL A 155 -19.89 -24.97 -11.95
CA VAL A 155 -21.20 -25.58 -12.28
C VAL A 155 -22.25 -25.28 -11.21
N ASP A 156 -21.92 -25.49 -9.94
CA ASP A 156 -22.83 -25.23 -8.81
C ASP A 156 -23.05 -23.72 -8.63
N VAL A 157 -21.97 -22.93 -8.73
CA VAL A 157 -22.04 -21.47 -8.68
C VAL A 157 -22.96 -20.91 -9.76
N ALA A 158 -22.84 -21.38 -11.00
CA ALA A 158 -23.70 -20.97 -12.10
C ALA A 158 -25.17 -21.32 -11.83
N ALA A 159 -25.45 -22.50 -11.26
CA ALA A 159 -26.81 -22.89 -10.88
C ALA A 159 -27.41 -21.94 -9.83
N LYS A 160 -26.64 -21.60 -8.79
CA LYS A 160 -27.06 -20.66 -7.75
C LYS A 160 -27.31 -19.25 -8.31
N ILE A 161 -26.41 -18.74 -9.15
CA ILE A 161 -26.59 -17.42 -9.78
C ILE A 161 -27.88 -17.39 -10.61
N ARG A 162 -28.11 -18.38 -11.49
CA ARG A 162 -29.34 -18.45 -12.30
C ARG A 162 -30.61 -18.52 -11.44
N ALA A 163 -30.55 -19.23 -10.31
CA ALA A 163 -31.69 -19.37 -9.40
C ALA A 163 -32.00 -18.07 -8.65
N ALA A 164 -30.95 -17.35 -8.21
CA ALA A 164 -31.09 -16.18 -7.36
C ALA A 164 -31.69 -14.97 -8.09
N LYS A 165 -31.49 -14.85 -9.41
CA LYS A 165 -31.95 -13.72 -10.24
C LYS A 165 -31.51 -12.32 -9.75
N VAL A 166 -30.51 -12.26 -8.87
CA VAL A 166 -29.85 -11.04 -8.41
C VAL A 166 -28.49 -10.91 -9.05
N GLU A 167 -27.88 -9.73 -8.95
CA GLU A 167 -26.56 -9.45 -9.53
C GLU A 167 -25.48 -10.28 -8.83
N ALA A 168 -24.59 -10.91 -9.60
CA ALA A 168 -23.44 -11.66 -9.09
C ALA A 168 -22.16 -10.90 -9.43
N HIS A 169 -21.21 -10.89 -8.51
CA HIS A 169 -19.93 -10.21 -8.66
C HIS A 169 -18.79 -11.22 -8.57
N ILE A 170 -17.88 -11.15 -9.53
CA ILE A 170 -16.62 -11.90 -9.58
C ILE A 170 -15.50 -10.91 -9.28
N ASN A 171 -14.76 -11.18 -8.22
CA ASN A 171 -13.64 -10.38 -7.79
C ASN A 171 -12.36 -11.22 -7.81
N VAL A 172 -11.31 -10.72 -8.44
CA VAL A 172 -9.99 -11.36 -8.47
C VAL A 172 -8.95 -10.40 -7.91
N ASP A 173 -8.22 -10.84 -6.89
CA ASP A 173 -7.17 -10.07 -6.23
C ASP A 173 -5.83 -10.82 -6.35
N ASP A 174 -4.74 -10.05 -6.37
CA ASP A 174 -3.36 -10.51 -6.31
C ASP A 174 -2.67 -10.00 -5.04
N ASP A 175 -1.41 -10.36 -4.84
CA ASP A 175 -0.52 -9.70 -3.88
C ASP A 175 0.24 -8.52 -4.55
N ASP A 176 1.07 -7.83 -3.76
CA ASP A 176 1.84 -6.63 -4.14
C ASP A 176 3.12 -6.92 -4.96
N ARG A 177 3.38 -8.16 -5.39
CA ARG A 177 4.64 -8.50 -6.07
C ARG A 177 4.78 -7.96 -7.49
N ALA A 178 3.70 -7.49 -8.09
CA ALA A 178 3.69 -6.90 -9.42
C ALA A 178 3.21 -5.44 -9.31
N PRO A 179 3.73 -4.52 -10.14
CA PRO A 179 3.20 -3.16 -10.22
C PRO A 179 1.69 -3.18 -10.40
N GLN A 180 0.98 -2.30 -9.70
CA GLN A 180 -0.46 -2.33 -9.56
C GLN A 180 -1.19 -2.42 -10.91
N GLU A 181 -0.81 -1.59 -11.88
CA GLU A 181 -1.36 -1.63 -13.25
C GLU A 181 -1.22 -2.99 -13.95
N ARG A 182 -0.07 -3.65 -13.78
CA ARG A 182 0.16 -4.97 -14.36
C ARG A 182 -0.65 -6.04 -13.62
N ALA A 183 -0.77 -5.93 -12.30
CA ALA A 183 -1.57 -6.84 -11.48
C ALA A 183 -3.07 -6.69 -11.79
N LYS A 184 -3.57 -5.47 -11.92
CA LYS A 184 -4.95 -5.13 -12.32
C LYS A 184 -5.29 -5.75 -13.68
N ARG A 185 -4.45 -5.57 -14.70
CA ARG A 185 -4.64 -6.21 -16.02
C ARG A 185 -4.65 -7.73 -15.96
N ALA A 186 -3.74 -8.34 -15.19
CA ALA A 186 -3.65 -9.80 -15.07
C ALA A 186 -4.86 -10.40 -14.35
N THR A 187 -5.28 -9.78 -13.26
CA THR A 187 -6.47 -10.20 -12.49
C THR A 187 -7.76 -9.95 -13.27
N GLN A 188 -7.86 -8.84 -14.03
CA GLN A 188 -9.03 -8.57 -14.87
C GLN A 188 -9.20 -9.64 -15.95
N ALA A 189 -8.10 -10.05 -16.60
CA ALA A 189 -8.15 -11.12 -17.59
C ALA A 189 -8.67 -12.45 -17.00
N LEU A 190 -8.31 -12.76 -15.75
CA LEU A 190 -8.86 -13.95 -15.06
C LEU A 190 -10.33 -13.77 -14.69
N ALA A 191 -10.74 -12.58 -14.24
CA ALA A 191 -12.14 -12.27 -13.94
C ALA A 191 -13.02 -12.42 -15.20
N ASP A 192 -12.54 -11.93 -16.34
CA ASP A 192 -13.18 -12.07 -17.64
C ASP A 192 -13.24 -13.54 -18.11
N GLU A 193 -12.20 -14.35 -17.81
CA GLU A 193 -12.20 -15.79 -18.08
C GLU A 193 -13.31 -16.51 -17.29
N ILE A 194 -13.44 -16.22 -15.99
CA ILE A 194 -14.50 -16.79 -15.14
C ILE A 194 -15.87 -16.35 -15.63
N LEU A 195 -16.02 -15.07 -15.99
CA LEU A 195 -17.24 -14.53 -16.56
C LEU A 195 -17.66 -15.29 -17.84
N ALA A 196 -16.71 -15.50 -18.77
CA ALA A 196 -16.96 -16.24 -19.99
C ALA A 196 -17.39 -17.70 -19.69
N LYS A 197 -16.75 -18.36 -18.72
CA LYS A 197 -17.13 -19.71 -18.26
C LYS A 197 -18.53 -19.75 -17.67
N LEU A 198 -18.91 -18.79 -16.81
CA LEU A 198 -20.26 -18.70 -16.25
C LEU A 198 -21.33 -18.44 -17.33
N VAL A 199 -21.04 -17.58 -18.30
CA VAL A 199 -21.94 -17.32 -19.43
C VAL A 199 -22.11 -18.59 -20.28
N ALA A 200 -21.03 -19.33 -20.53
CA ALA A 200 -21.10 -20.62 -21.23
C ALA A 200 -21.92 -21.68 -20.46
N LEU A 201 -21.96 -21.59 -19.13
CA LEU A 201 -22.82 -22.39 -18.25
C LEU A 201 -24.28 -21.85 -18.18
N GLY A 202 -24.63 -20.85 -18.99
CA GLY A 202 -25.99 -20.34 -19.14
C GLY A 202 -26.38 -19.24 -18.16
N VAL A 203 -25.42 -18.62 -17.46
CA VAL A 203 -25.70 -17.41 -16.67
C VAL A 203 -25.87 -16.21 -17.62
N PRO A 204 -26.94 -15.40 -17.51
CA PRO A 204 -27.09 -14.18 -18.31
C PRO A 204 -25.91 -13.22 -18.09
N ARG A 205 -25.32 -12.70 -19.17
CA ARG A 205 -24.14 -11.81 -19.11
C ARG A 205 -24.42 -10.57 -18.27
N GLU A 206 -25.63 -10.06 -18.36
CA GLU A 206 -26.10 -8.84 -17.69
C GLU A 206 -26.23 -9.02 -16.18
N GLN A 207 -26.36 -10.27 -15.71
CA GLN A 207 -26.49 -10.60 -14.30
C GLN A 207 -25.14 -10.62 -13.59
N VAL A 208 -24.02 -10.64 -14.31
CA VAL A 208 -22.68 -10.80 -13.73
C VAL A 208 -21.83 -9.55 -13.95
N ARG A 209 -21.10 -9.15 -12.91
CA ARG A 209 -20.02 -8.15 -12.95
C ARG A 209 -18.71 -8.86 -12.64
N ALA A 210 -17.64 -8.49 -13.33
CA ALA A 210 -16.33 -9.09 -13.16
C ALA A 210 -15.28 -7.99 -13.06
N ALA A 211 -14.46 -8.03 -12.00
CA ALA A 211 -13.44 -7.04 -11.74
C ALA A 211 -12.17 -7.71 -11.20
N GLY A 212 -11.03 -7.35 -11.78
CA GLY A 212 -9.71 -7.64 -11.26
C GLY A 212 -9.11 -6.41 -10.58
N TYR A 213 -8.69 -6.58 -9.33
CA TYR A 213 -8.25 -5.46 -8.48
C TYR A 213 -6.73 -5.39 -8.32
N GLY A 214 -5.99 -6.37 -8.84
CA GLY A 214 -4.55 -6.46 -8.56
C GLY A 214 -4.29 -6.54 -7.05
N GLY A 215 -3.29 -5.80 -6.57
CA GLY A 215 -2.92 -5.73 -5.15
C GLY A 215 -3.72 -4.73 -4.31
N ALA A 216 -4.68 -4.01 -4.91
CA ALA A 216 -5.44 -2.90 -4.32
C ALA A 216 -6.19 -3.20 -3.01
N ARG A 217 -6.53 -4.47 -2.77
CA ARG A 217 -7.45 -4.86 -1.68
C ARG A 217 -6.83 -5.94 -0.81
N PRO A 218 -5.75 -5.63 -0.07
CA PRO A 218 -5.11 -6.58 0.82
C PRO A 218 -6.04 -6.91 1.99
N LEU A 219 -6.17 -8.20 2.28
CA LEU A 219 -6.86 -8.69 3.48
C LEU A 219 -5.91 -8.91 4.66
N ALA A 220 -4.60 -9.02 4.36
CA ALA A 220 -3.57 -9.32 5.31
C ALA A 220 -2.23 -8.68 4.89
N ASP A 221 -1.26 -8.66 5.80
CA ASP A 221 0.06 -8.06 5.60
C ASP A 221 0.82 -8.74 4.44
N ASN A 222 1.10 -7.97 3.38
CA ASN A 222 1.87 -8.42 2.21
C ASN A 222 3.35 -8.72 2.51
N ARG A 223 3.87 -8.35 3.68
CA ARG A 223 5.25 -8.71 4.09
C ARG A 223 5.36 -10.20 4.43
N THR A 224 4.28 -10.81 4.90
CA THR A 224 4.24 -12.24 5.28
C THR A 224 3.89 -13.15 4.10
N ALA A 225 4.39 -14.40 4.11
CA ALA A 225 4.04 -15.36 3.04
C ALA A 225 2.56 -15.76 3.10
N GLU A 226 2.05 -15.91 4.32
CA GLU A 226 0.68 -16.24 4.66
C GLU A 226 -0.27 -15.11 4.28
N GLY A 227 0.09 -13.86 4.56
CA GLY A 227 -0.70 -12.68 4.20
C GLY A 227 -0.80 -12.51 2.69
N ARG A 228 0.32 -12.58 1.95
CA ARG A 228 0.29 -12.60 0.47
C ARG A 228 -0.57 -13.74 -0.09
N ALA A 229 -0.49 -14.92 0.52
CA ALA A 229 -1.31 -16.06 0.09
C ALA A 229 -2.81 -15.85 0.32
N SER A 230 -3.18 -15.06 1.32
CA SER A 230 -4.57 -14.68 1.61
C SER A 230 -5.06 -13.56 0.69
N ASN A 231 -4.16 -12.67 0.25
CA ASN A 231 -4.49 -11.56 -0.65
C ASN A 231 -4.79 -12.05 -2.08
N ARG A 232 -4.04 -13.05 -2.56
CA ARG A 232 -4.30 -13.71 -3.85
C ARG A 232 -5.53 -14.60 -3.80
N ARG A 233 -6.68 -14.12 -4.28
CA ARG A 233 -7.96 -14.84 -4.17
C ARG A 233 -8.91 -14.56 -5.33
N LEU A 234 -9.80 -15.53 -5.53
CA LEU A 234 -11.01 -15.39 -6.35
C LEU A 234 -12.21 -15.43 -5.41
N GLU A 235 -13.10 -14.45 -5.53
CA GLU A 235 -14.35 -14.36 -4.78
C GLU A 235 -15.54 -14.22 -5.75
N ILE A 236 -16.59 -15.01 -5.54
CA ILE A 236 -17.86 -14.88 -6.24
C ILE A 236 -18.96 -14.77 -5.20
N TYR A 237 -19.78 -13.73 -5.28
CA TYR A 237 -20.90 -13.52 -4.36
C TYR A 237 -22.10 -12.93 -5.07
N LEU A 238 -23.27 -13.11 -4.47
CA LEU A 238 -24.51 -12.48 -4.88
C LEU A 238 -24.72 -11.16 -4.16
N ARG A 239 -25.16 -10.13 -4.87
CA ARG A 239 -25.59 -8.85 -4.32
C ARG A 239 -27.11 -8.79 -4.33
N HIS A 240 -27.72 -9.00 -3.16
CA HIS A 240 -29.16 -8.82 -3.00
C HIS A 240 -29.48 -7.33 -3.02
N ARG A 241 -30.23 -6.90 -4.03
CA ARG A 241 -30.53 -5.47 -4.20
C ARG A 241 -31.60 -4.98 -3.23
N ASP A 242 -32.47 -5.85 -2.69
CA ASP A 242 -33.63 -5.42 -1.91
C ASP A 242 -34.17 -6.53 -0.97
N GLU A 243 -33.44 -6.89 0.07
CA GLU A 243 -34.09 -7.41 1.29
C GLU A 243 -33.78 -6.46 2.45
N MET A 244 -34.85 -5.80 2.90
CA MET A 244 -34.90 -4.86 4.02
C MET A 244 -33.96 -5.22 5.18
N VAL A 245 -32.93 -4.42 5.42
CA VAL A 245 -32.53 -4.09 6.81
C VAL A 245 -33.47 -2.99 7.29
N SER A 246 -34.76 -3.31 7.41
CA SER A 246 -35.60 -2.66 8.40
C SER A 246 -35.33 -3.39 9.72
N LYS A 247 -34.87 -2.64 10.73
CA LYS A 247 -34.48 -3.10 12.07
C LYS A 247 -33.22 -3.97 12.12
N SER A 248 -32.08 -3.30 12.09
CA SER A 248 -31.21 -3.16 13.28
C SER A 248 -29.87 -2.63 12.79
N ILE A 249 -29.39 -1.53 13.39
CA ILE A 249 -28.05 -0.91 13.24
C ILE A 249 -27.67 -0.51 11.79
N CYS A 250 -27.83 0.73 11.34
CA CYS A 250 -27.21 1.95 11.88
C CYS A 250 -28.24 3.07 12.09
N GLU A 251 -28.39 3.49 13.34
CA GLU A 251 -29.17 4.67 13.73
C GLU A 251 -28.28 5.91 13.64
N TYR A 252 -28.90 7.07 13.34
CA TYR A 252 -28.36 8.43 13.14
C TYR A 252 -27.76 8.71 11.74
N GLY A 253 -28.30 9.58 10.89
CA GLY A 253 -29.45 10.47 11.01
C GLY A 253 -29.52 11.47 9.82
N THR A 254 -30.72 11.65 9.28
CA THR A 254 -31.30 12.80 8.52
C THR A 254 -30.62 13.37 7.25
N PRO A 255 -31.42 13.81 6.25
CA PRO A 255 -30.92 14.32 4.96
C PRO A 255 -30.66 15.84 4.98
N ILE A 256 -29.53 16.29 4.43
CA ILE A 256 -29.27 17.72 4.11
C ILE A 256 -28.48 17.88 2.80
N GLU A 257 -28.66 19.06 2.21
CA GLU A 257 -28.54 19.44 0.81
C GLU A 257 -27.11 19.45 0.23
N ARG A 258 -27.07 19.39 -1.12
CA ARG A 258 -25.89 19.57 -1.98
C ARG A 258 -25.23 20.92 -1.72
N ASP A 259 -23.91 20.93 -1.54
CA ASP A 259 -22.95 21.70 -2.35
C ASP A 259 -21.54 21.69 -1.74
N ALA A 260 -20.56 21.89 -2.63
CA ALA A 260 -19.14 22.17 -2.43
C ALA A 260 -18.16 20.98 -2.31
N CYS A 261 -17.65 20.55 -3.46
CA CYS A 261 -16.20 20.53 -3.67
C CYS A 261 -15.92 20.86 -5.14
N GLY A 262 -15.20 21.96 -5.37
CA GLY A 262 -14.80 22.40 -6.70
C GLY A 262 -13.45 21.78 -7.07
N CYS A 263 -13.49 20.81 -7.99
CA CYS A 263 -12.35 20.40 -8.78
C CYS A 263 -12.74 20.62 -10.26
N SER A 264 -12.37 21.79 -10.79
CA SER A 264 -12.41 22.15 -12.21
C SER A 264 -11.25 23.13 -12.43
N ASP A 265 -10.58 23.14 -13.59
CA ASP A 265 -11.13 22.92 -14.94
C ASP A 265 -10.44 21.82 -15.77
#